data_AF-A0A699KLN6-F1
#
_entry.id   AF-A0A699KLN6-F1
#
_cell.length_a   1.000
_cell.length_b   1.000
_cell.length_c   1.000
_cell.angle_alpha   90.00
_cell.angle_beta   90.00
_cell.angle_gamma   90.00
#
_symmetry.space_group_name_H-M   'P 1'
#
loop_
_entity.id
_entity.type
_entity.pdbx_description
1 polymer ?
#
loop_
_entity_poly.entity_id
_entity_poly.type
_entity_poly.pdbx_seq_one_letter_code
_entity_poly.pdbx_strand_id
1 'polypeptide(L)'
;DADWAGDKGNRRSTSGYFSLVGGNLVTWRSKKQKVVSLSSAEAEFRGISKGLAEALWIRKLVSEIGFPPRGSTQIMCDNKAAIQILENHVQHDRTKHIEVDRHFIKEKLEAGIIELPFVKSSDQLADILTKAVGTDIFHKCLSKLNFGNPTIQLEGECWKRK
;
A
#
# COMPACT_ATOMS: atom_id res chain seq x y z
N ASP A 1 4.45 -1.20 -1.90
CA ASP A 1 5.78 -1.34 -2.50
C ASP A 1 6.81 -1.51 -1.40
N ALA A 2 7.89 -2.20 -1.72
CA ALA A 2 9.08 -2.25 -0.92
C ALA A 2 10.34 -2.27 -1.80
N ASP A 3 11.40 -1.57 -1.38
CA ASP A 3 12.73 -1.85 -1.92
C ASP A 3 13.19 -3.23 -1.42
N TRP A 4 13.92 -3.99 -2.24
CA TRP A 4 14.53 -5.23 -1.80
C TRP A 4 16.00 -4.99 -1.49
N ALA A 5 16.38 -5.17 -0.23
CA ALA A 5 17.74 -4.99 0.26
C ALA A 5 18.37 -3.63 -0.10
N GLY A 6 17.58 -2.55 -0.03
CA GLY A 6 18.03 -1.19 -0.39
C GLY A 6 19.09 -0.60 0.55
N ASP A 7 19.08 -0.95 1.85
CA ASP A 7 20.08 -0.49 2.80
C ASP A 7 21.44 -1.19 2.56
N LYS A 8 22.49 -0.42 2.21
CA LYS A 8 23.83 -0.99 1.92
C LYS A 8 24.53 -1.58 3.14
N GLY A 9 24.21 -1.10 4.35
CA GLY A 9 24.88 -1.52 5.58
C GLY A 9 24.35 -2.83 6.14
N ASN A 10 23.03 -3.01 6.12
CA ASN A 10 22.39 -4.21 6.72
C ASN A 10 21.49 -4.99 5.75
N ARG A 11 21.39 -4.56 4.48
CA ARG A 11 20.59 -5.20 3.42
C ARG A 11 19.10 -5.35 3.78
N ARG A 12 18.59 -4.49 4.66
CA ARG A 12 17.15 -4.44 4.97
C ARG A 12 16.41 -3.67 3.90
N SER A 13 15.21 -4.16 3.63
CA SER A 13 14.23 -3.54 2.76
C SER A 13 13.57 -2.32 3.41
N THR A 14 12.99 -1.44 2.61
CA THR A 14 12.17 -0.29 3.01
C THR A 14 10.79 -0.45 2.42
N SER A 15 9.77 -0.49 3.26
CA SER A 15 8.37 -0.52 2.83
C SER A 15 7.79 0.87 2.74
N GLY A 16 6.99 1.10 1.70
CA GLY A 16 6.30 2.36 1.44
C GLY A 16 4.85 2.13 1.05
N TYR A 17 3.98 3.00 1.56
CA TYR A 17 2.58 3.06 1.13
C TYR A 17 1.99 4.47 1.25
N PHE A 18 1.00 4.73 0.40
CA PHE A 18 0.07 5.85 0.49
C PHE A 18 -1.32 5.29 0.77
N SER A 19 -2.10 5.98 1.60
CA SER A 19 -3.49 5.65 1.88
C SER A 19 -4.39 6.80 1.44
N LEU A 20 -5.26 6.51 0.48
CA LEU A 20 -6.19 7.48 -0.09
C LEU A 20 -7.63 7.15 0.32
N VAL A 21 -8.41 8.19 0.65
CA VAL A 21 -9.85 8.09 0.91
C VAL A 21 -10.57 9.07 0.00
N GLY A 22 -11.49 8.57 -0.83
CA GLY A 22 -12.21 9.40 -1.80
C GLY A 22 -11.29 10.12 -2.80
N GLY A 23 -10.14 9.53 -3.14
CA GLY A 23 -9.14 10.14 -4.03
C GLY A 23 -8.18 11.11 -3.35
N ASN A 24 -8.34 11.39 -2.06
CA ASN A 24 -7.48 12.31 -1.31
C ASN A 24 -6.46 11.54 -0.47
N LEU A 25 -5.21 12.01 -0.48
CA LEU A 25 -4.16 11.46 0.37
C LEU A 25 -4.45 11.78 1.84
N VAL A 26 -4.53 10.75 2.69
CA VAL A 26 -4.81 10.91 4.12
C VAL A 26 -3.60 10.55 4.97
N THR A 27 -2.92 9.44 4.64
CA THR A 27 -1.70 9.02 5.33
C THR A 27 -0.67 8.46 4.36
N TRP A 28 0.59 8.53 4.74
CA TRP A 28 1.70 7.90 4.04
C TRP A 28 2.72 7.40 5.05
N ARG A 29 3.49 6.38 4.66
CA ARG A 29 4.58 5.87 5.50
C ARG A 29 5.69 5.33 4.63
N SER A 30 6.92 5.71 4.95
CA SER A 30 8.15 5.03 4.52
C SER A 30 8.83 4.46 5.76
N LYS A 31 9.14 3.17 5.77
CA LYS A 31 9.72 2.52 6.93
C LYS A 31 10.63 1.36 6.54
N LYS A 32 11.87 1.40 7.05
CA LYS A 32 12.80 0.28 6.99
C LYS A 32 12.24 -0.95 7.73
N GLN A 33 12.24 -2.09 7.06
CA GLN A 33 11.83 -3.37 7.63
C GLN A 33 12.79 -3.77 8.77
N LYS A 34 12.24 -4.34 9.83
CA LYS A 34 13.03 -4.71 11.01
C LYS A 34 13.96 -5.90 10.75
N VAL A 35 13.58 -6.76 9.81
CA VAL A 35 14.31 -7.97 9.46
C VAL A 35 14.63 -7.96 7.97
N VAL A 36 15.67 -8.70 7.58
CA VAL A 36 16.10 -8.81 6.18
C VAL A 36 15.08 -9.66 5.43
N SER A 37 14.78 -9.28 4.20
CA SER A 37 13.90 -10.04 3.29
C SER A 37 14.76 -10.85 2.33
N LEU A 38 14.47 -12.15 2.21
CA LEU A 38 15.26 -13.06 1.37
C LEU A 38 14.84 -13.02 -0.10
N SER A 39 13.73 -12.36 -0.41
CA SER A 39 13.26 -12.11 -1.77
C SER A 39 12.51 -10.78 -1.87
N SER A 40 12.34 -10.27 -3.08
CA SER A 40 11.49 -9.10 -3.35
C SER A 40 10.02 -9.37 -3.01
N ALA A 41 9.51 -10.58 -3.28
CA ALA A 41 8.15 -10.96 -2.92
C ALA A 41 7.93 -10.94 -1.40
N GLU A 42 8.90 -11.42 -0.61
CA GLU A 42 8.85 -11.32 0.86
C GLU A 42 8.84 -9.87 1.34
N ALA A 43 9.67 -9.01 0.75
CA ALA A 43 9.68 -7.59 1.08
C ALA A 43 8.31 -6.94 0.77
N GLU A 44 7.71 -7.30 -0.36
CA GLU A 44 6.37 -6.85 -0.75
C GLU A 44 5.28 -7.33 0.19
N PHE A 45 5.26 -8.61 0.59
CA PHE A 45 4.25 -9.09 1.54
C PHE A 45 4.27 -8.32 2.84
N ARG A 46 5.47 -8.05 3.37
CA ARG A 46 5.61 -7.22 4.57
C ARG A 46 5.12 -5.79 4.35
N GLY A 47 5.38 -5.22 3.17
CA GLY A 47 4.85 -3.90 2.79
C GLY A 47 3.33 -3.89 2.72
N ILE A 48 2.74 -4.88 2.03
CA ILE A 48 1.30 -5.07 1.89
C ILE A 48 0.65 -5.27 3.26
N SER A 49 1.18 -6.14 4.14
CA SER A 49 0.66 -6.34 5.49
C SER A 49 0.59 -5.04 6.29
N LYS A 50 1.61 -4.18 6.18
CA LYS A 50 1.61 -2.87 6.86
C LYS A 50 0.60 -1.90 6.27
N GLY A 51 0.53 -1.80 4.94
CA GLY A 51 -0.48 -0.98 4.27
C GLY A 51 -1.91 -1.47 4.53
N LEU A 52 -2.12 -2.77 4.58
CA LEU A 52 -3.38 -3.43 4.89
C LEU A 52 -3.84 -3.13 6.31
N ALA A 53 -2.95 -3.25 7.30
CA ALA A 53 -3.29 -2.92 8.69
C ALA A 53 -3.73 -1.45 8.84
N GLU A 54 -3.04 -0.53 8.16
CA GLU A 54 -3.45 0.88 8.10
C GLU A 54 -4.81 1.05 7.42
N ALA A 55 -5.02 0.40 6.27
CA ALA A 55 -6.28 0.46 5.53
C ALA A 55 -7.46 -0.04 6.36
N LEU A 56 -7.30 -1.14 7.11
CA LEU A 56 -8.34 -1.65 8.02
C LEU A 56 -8.65 -0.65 9.13
N TRP A 57 -7.63 0.00 9.70
CA TRP A 57 -7.82 1.05 10.69
C TRP A 57 -8.58 2.25 10.13
N ILE A 58 -8.20 2.74 8.93
CA ILE A 58 -8.91 3.83 8.23
C ILE A 58 -10.35 3.42 7.94
N ARG A 59 -10.60 2.21 7.42
CA ARG A 59 -11.97 1.72 7.16
C ARG A 59 -12.82 1.75 8.44
N LYS A 60 -12.24 1.36 9.57
CA LYS A 60 -12.94 1.38 10.87
C LYS A 60 -13.25 2.81 11.31
N LEU A 61 -12.26 3.71 11.24
CA LEU A 61 -12.42 5.12 11.57
C LEU A 61 -13.51 5.78 10.73
N VAL A 62 -13.47 5.59 9.40
CA VAL A 62 -14.41 6.19 8.45
C VAL A 62 -15.83 5.65 8.69
N SER A 63 -15.97 4.40 9.10
CA SER A 63 -17.25 3.82 9.53
C SER A 63 -17.80 4.48 10.80
N GLU A 64 -16.95 4.72 11.80
CA GLU A 64 -17.34 5.33 13.08
C GLU A 64 -17.81 6.78 12.94
N ILE A 65 -17.28 7.52 11.97
CA ILE A 65 -17.72 8.88 11.66
C ILE A 65 -18.94 8.93 10.72
N GLY A 66 -19.56 7.79 10.41
CA GLY A 66 -20.83 7.71 9.67
C GLY A 66 -20.71 7.46 8.17
N PHE A 67 -19.53 7.09 7.67
CA PHE A 67 -19.29 6.83 6.24
C PHE A 67 -18.83 5.38 5.98
N PRO A 68 -19.61 4.35 6.34
CA PRO A 68 -19.18 2.96 6.19
C PRO A 68 -18.74 2.63 4.75
N PRO A 69 -17.54 2.04 4.54
CA PRO A 69 -17.09 1.64 3.21
C PRO A 69 -18.05 0.63 2.58
N ARG A 70 -18.49 0.89 1.33
CA ARG A 70 -19.50 0.07 0.63
C ARG A 70 -18.93 -1.13 -0.13
N GLY A 71 -17.61 -1.26 -0.23
CA GLY A 71 -16.96 -2.32 -0.99
C GLY A 71 -15.59 -2.68 -0.43
N SER A 72 -14.86 -3.49 -1.19
CA SER A 72 -13.47 -3.86 -0.96
C SER A 72 -12.56 -2.63 -1.00
N THR A 73 -11.47 -2.65 -0.21
CA THR A 73 -10.39 -1.66 -0.36
C THR A 73 -9.32 -2.20 -1.30
N GLN A 74 -8.96 -1.41 -2.31
CA GLN A 74 -7.91 -1.77 -3.25
C GLN A 74 -6.52 -1.54 -2.62
N ILE A 75 -5.71 -2.60 -2.57
CA ILE A 75 -4.30 -2.55 -2.19
C ILE A 75 -3.47 -2.81 -3.45
N MET A 76 -2.94 -1.73 -4.05
CA MET A 76 -2.24 -1.82 -5.33
C MET A 76 -0.80 -2.32 -5.16
N CYS A 77 -0.41 -3.33 -5.94
CA CYS A 77 0.94 -3.91 -5.93
C CYS A 77 1.46 -4.09 -7.36
N ASP A 78 2.75 -3.87 -7.58
CA ASP A 78 3.43 -4.01 -8.89
C ASP A 78 4.27 -5.29 -8.98
N ASN A 79 4.34 -6.08 -7.91
CA ASN A 79 5.06 -7.35 -7.91
C ASN A 79 4.13 -8.52 -8.24
N LYS A 80 4.09 -8.90 -9.52
CA LYS A 80 3.27 -10.03 -10.01
C LYS A 80 3.53 -11.34 -9.27
N ALA A 81 4.76 -11.61 -8.85
CA ALA A 81 5.07 -12.83 -8.12
C ALA A 81 4.39 -12.83 -6.74
N ALA A 82 4.36 -11.69 -6.06
CA ALA A 82 3.65 -11.55 -4.78
C ALA A 82 2.14 -11.76 -4.97
N ILE A 83 1.55 -11.16 -6.01
CA ILE A 83 0.12 -11.32 -6.34
C ILE A 83 -0.22 -12.80 -6.60
N GLN A 84 0.54 -13.45 -7.49
CA GLN A 84 0.32 -14.86 -7.83
C GLN A 84 0.45 -15.79 -6.62
N ILE A 85 1.40 -15.54 -5.72
CA ILE A 85 1.57 -16.34 -4.49
C ILE A 85 0.39 -16.17 -3.53
N LEU A 86 -0.26 -14.99 -3.50
CA LEU A 86 -1.47 -14.76 -2.69
C LEU A 86 -2.70 -15.43 -3.30
N GLU A 87 -2.81 -15.45 -4.63
CA GLU A 87 -3.91 -16.09 -5.37
C GLU A 87 -3.79 -17.62 -5.40
N ASN A 88 -2.57 -18.17 -5.35
CA ASN A 88 -2.35 -19.61 -5.42
C ASN A 88 -2.87 -20.34 -4.16
N HIS A 89 -3.78 -21.29 -4.36
CA HIS A 89 -4.32 -22.17 -3.31
C HIS A 89 -3.31 -23.19 -2.79
N VAL A 90 -2.27 -23.53 -3.55
CA VAL A 90 -1.26 -24.51 -3.16
C VAL A 90 -0.22 -23.85 -2.24
N GLN A 91 -0.17 -24.32 -1.01
CA GLN A 91 0.79 -23.87 0.00
C GLN A 91 2.09 -24.66 -0.17
N HIS A 92 3.13 -24.04 -0.73
CA HIS A 92 4.47 -24.63 -0.69
C HIS A 92 5.11 -24.32 0.67
N ASP A 93 5.63 -25.35 1.34
CA ASP A 93 6.27 -25.34 2.67
C ASP A 93 7.48 -24.39 2.84
N ARG A 94 7.88 -23.65 1.79
CA ARG A 94 9.13 -22.87 1.74
C ARG A 94 9.04 -21.45 2.32
N THR A 95 7.93 -21.06 2.93
CA THR A 95 7.64 -19.66 3.33
C THR A 95 7.17 -19.50 4.78
N LYS A 96 7.63 -20.34 5.70
CA LYS A 96 7.24 -20.29 7.13
C LYS A 96 7.48 -18.92 7.79
N HIS A 97 8.56 -18.23 7.41
CA HIS A 97 8.95 -16.92 8.00
C HIS A 97 8.12 -15.72 7.50
N ILE A 98 7.29 -15.92 6.47
CA ILE A 98 6.33 -14.92 5.95
C ILE A 98 4.88 -15.41 6.01
N GLU A 99 4.66 -16.59 6.59
CA GLU A 99 3.38 -17.29 6.55
C GLU A 99 2.29 -16.48 7.26
N VAL A 100 2.64 -15.80 8.37
CA VAL A 100 1.74 -14.92 9.11
C VAL A 100 1.28 -13.74 8.25
N ASP A 101 2.21 -13.07 7.57
CA ASP A 101 1.89 -11.94 6.68
C ASP A 101 1.00 -12.40 5.52
N ARG A 102 1.35 -13.54 4.91
CA ARG A 102 0.58 -14.13 3.81
C ARG A 102 -0.84 -14.51 4.23
N HIS A 103 -0.99 -15.22 5.35
CA HIS A 103 -2.31 -15.61 5.88
C HIS A 103 -3.15 -14.40 6.22
N PHE A 104 -2.56 -13.38 6.86
CA PHE A 104 -3.25 -12.14 7.18
C PHE A 104 -3.82 -11.46 5.92
N ILE A 105 -3.03 -11.36 4.85
CA ILE A 105 -3.49 -10.76 3.59
C ILE A 105 -4.56 -11.65 2.93
N LYS A 106 -4.32 -12.96 2.87
CA LYS A 106 -5.20 -13.93 2.22
C LYS A 106 -6.58 -14.00 2.88
N GLU A 107 -6.64 -14.01 4.20
CA GLU A 107 -7.91 -14.00 4.95
C GLU A 107 -8.77 -12.79 4.57
N LYS A 108 -8.16 -11.61 4.38
CA LYS A 108 -8.89 -10.38 4.00
C LYS A 108 -9.29 -10.37 2.53
N LEU A 109 -8.52 -11.01 1.66
CA LEU A 109 -8.89 -11.22 0.25
C LEU A 109 -10.09 -12.15 0.13
N GLU A 110 -10.04 -13.32 0.79
CA GLU A 110 -11.11 -14.31 0.77
C GLU A 110 -12.41 -13.78 1.40
N ALA A 111 -12.30 -12.93 2.43
CA ALA A 111 -13.45 -12.24 3.02
C ALA A 111 -14.02 -11.09 2.15
N GLY A 112 -13.41 -10.78 0.99
CA GLY A 112 -13.82 -9.67 0.13
C GLY A 112 -13.63 -8.28 0.76
N ILE A 113 -12.85 -8.17 1.83
CA ILE A 113 -12.58 -6.90 2.53
C ILE A 113 -11.60 -6.06 1.70
N ILE A 114 -10.69 -6.72 0.98
CA ILE A 114 -9.72 -6.09 0.10
C ILE A 114 -9.68 -6.74 -1.28
N GLU A 115 -9.15 -5.98 -2.24
CA GLU A 115 -8.74 -6.45 -3.56
C GLU A 115 -7.26 -6.12 -3.77
N LEU A 116 -6.57 -6.91 -4.58
CA LEU A 116 -5.13 -6.75 -4.81
C LEU A 116 -4.79 -6.52 -6.30
N PRO A 117 -5.26 -5.41 -6.91
CA PRO A 117 -5.04 -5.16 -8.32
C PRO A 117 -3.56 -4.90 -8.64
N PHE A 118 -3.11 -5.44 -9.79
CA PHE A 118 -1.79 -5.16 -10.33
C PHE A 118 -1.70 -3.72 -10.84
N VAL A 119 -0.65 -3.00 -10.45
CA VAL A 119 -0.28 -1.69 -11.01
C VAL A 119 1.08 -1.78 -11.70
N LYS A 120 1.25 -1.08 -12.82
CA LYS A 120 2.58 -0.98 -13.46
C LYS A 120 3.51 -0.18 -12.56
N SER A 121 4.79 -0.55 -12.46
CA SER A 121 5.76 0.19 -11.63
C SER A 121 5.86 1.69 -12.01
N SER A 122 5.69 2.03 -13.29
CA SER A 122 5.60 3.44 -13.76
C SER A 122 4.45 4.27 -13.19
N ASP A 123 3.47 3.60 -12.58
CA ASP A 123 2.27 4.18 -11.98
C ASP A 123 2.15 3.84 -10.49
N GLN A 124 3.12 3.10 -9.93
CA GLN A 124 3.18 2.77 -8.51
C GLN A 124 3.65 4.00 -7.72
N LEU A 125 2.71 4.71 -7.11
CA LEU A 125 3.00 5.92 -6.34
C LEU A 125 3.97 5.64 -5.18
N ALA A 126 3.86 4.46 -4.56
CA ALA A 126 4.66 4.09 -3.40
C ALA A 126 6.17 3.97 -3.69
N ASP A 127 6.59 3.91 -4.96
CA ASP A 127 8.00 3.83 -5.35
C ASP A 127 8.80 5.04 -4.84
N ILE A 128 8.19 6.23 -4.77
CA ILE A 128 8.88 7.43 -4.27
C ILE A 128 9.20 7.34 -2.77
N LEU A 129 8.54 6.44 -2.03
CA LEU A 129 8.75 6.23 -0.61
C LEU A 129 9.81 5.18 -0.31
N THR A 130 10.18 4.36 -1.29
CA THR A 130 11.02 3.17 -1.10
C THR A 130 12.30 3.24 -1.92
N LYS A 131 12.29 3.90 -3.08
CA LYS A 131 13.36 3.91 -4.06
C LYS A 131 13.81 5.34 -4.34
N ALA A 132 15.07 5.49 -4.73
CA ALA A 132 15.52 6.72 -5.38
C ALA A 132 14.96 6.74 -6.82
N VAL A 133 13.91 7.52 -7.04
CA VAL A 133 13.26 7.66 -8.35
C VAL A 133 13.84 8.85 -9.13
N GLY A 134 13.78 8.78 -10.46
CA GLY A 134 14.14 9.91 -11.32
C GLY A 134 13.14 11.06 -11.21
N THR A 135 13.60 12.28 -11.56
CA THR A 135 12.85 13.53 -11.45
C THR A 135 11.47 13.48 -12.14
N ASP A 136 11.37 12.86 -13.31
CA ASP A 136 10.11 12.77 -14.06
C ASP A 136 9.05 11.94 -13.34
N ILE A 137 9.47 10.79 -12.77
CA ILE A 137 8.59 9.91 -11.99
C ILE A 137 8.17 10.62 -10.71
N PHE A 138 9.10 11.34 -10.07
CA PHE A 138 8.81 12.12 -8.88
C PHE A 138 7.72 13.17 -9.14
N HIS A 139 7.87 14.00 -10.17
CA HIS A 139 6.86 15.01 -10.52
C HIS A 139 5.52 14.39 -10.95
N LYS A 140 5.55 13.28 -11.70
CA LYS A 140 4.34 12.52 -12.06
C LYS A 140 3.61 11.99 -10.82
N CYS A 141 4.34 11.58 -9.78
CA CYS A 141 3.72 11.13 -8.53
C CYS A 141 3.14 12.30 -7.74
N LEU A 142 3.86 13.42 -7.65
CA LEU A 142 3.36 14.62 -6.96
C LEU A 142 2.06 15.14 -7.58
N SER A 143 1.98 15.19 -8.91
CA SER A 143 0.75 15.62 -9.60
C SER A 143 -0.43 14.67 -9.33
N LYS A 144 -0.20 13.35 -9.33
CA LYS A 144 -1.23 12.35 -8.98
C LYS A 144 -1.67 12.41 -7.52
N LEU A 145 -0.78 12.85 -6.62
CA LEU A 145 -1.06 13.05 -5.19
C LEU A 145 -1.65 14.44 -4.89
N ASN A 146 -1.91 15.26 -5.92
CA ASN A 146 -2.37 16.64 -5.81
C ASN A 146 -1.40 17.57 -5.03
N PHE A 147 -0.13 17.23 -4.93
CA PHE A 147 0.90 18.12 -4.40
C PHE A 147 1.31 19.12 -5.49
N GLY A 148 0.86 20.38 -5.36
CA GLY A 148 1.33 21.48 -6.21
C GLY A 148 0.25 22.31 -6.92
N ASN A 149 -1.04 22.00 -6.73
CA ASN A 149 -2.12 22.85 -7.24
C ASN A 149 -2.94 23.46 -6.08
N PRO A 150 -2.60 24.69 -5.61
CA PRO A 150 -3.31 25.35 -4.51
C PRO A 150 -4.76 25.73 -4.84
N THR A 151 -5.22 25.52 -6.08
CA THR A 151 -6.57 25.87 -6.55
C THR A 151 -7.58 24.73 -6.42
N ILE A 152 -7.16 23.52 -5.99
CA ILE A 152 -8.11 22.45 -5.69
C ILE A 152 -8.71 22.72 -4.30
N GLN A 153 -9.72 23.59 -4.26
CA GLN A 153 -10.67 23.63 -3.15
C GLN A 153 -11.25 22.22 -3.01
N LEU A 154 -10.83 21.50 -1.96
CA LEU A 154 -11.50 20.29 -1.54
C LEU A 154 -12.91 20.74 -1.12
N GLU A 155 -13.91 20.51 -1.98
CA GLU A 155 -15.32 20.83 -1.69
C GLU A 155 -15.78 20.04 -0.46
N GLY A 156 -15.53 20.64 0.69
CA GLY A 156 -16.01 20.27 2.02
C GLY A 156 -16.60 21.49 2.72
N GLU A 157 -16.96 22.53 1.97
CA GLU A 157 -17.74 23.63 2.53
C GLU A 157 -19.17 23.14 2.82
N CYS A 158 -19.38 22.71 4.06
CA CYS A 158 -20.71 22.57 4.63
C CYS A 158 -21.30 23.98 4.85
N TRP A 159 -21.66 24.68 3.77
CA TRP A 159 -22.56 25.83 3.87
C TRP A 159 -23.98 25.30 4.02
N LYS A 160 -24.42 25.05 5.25
CA LYS A 160 -25.83 25.21 5.62
C LYS A 160 -26.01 25.91 6.96
N ARG A 161 -26.36 27.20 6.82
CA ARG A 161 -27.32 28.01 7.59
C ARG A 161 -26.94 28.43 9.03
N LYS A 162 -26.81 29.74 9.21
CA LYS A 162 -27.95 30.58 9.64
C LYS A 162 -27.96 31.88 8.85
#